data_AF-T1CAN2-F1
#
_entry.id   AF-T1CAN2-F1
#
_cell.length_a   1.000
_cell.length_b   1.000
_cell.length_c   1.000
_cell.angle_alpha   90.00
_cell.angle_beta   90.00
_cell.angle_gamma   90.00
#
_symmetry.space_group_name_H-M   'P 1'
#
loop_
_entity.id
_entity.type
_entity.pdbx_description
1 polymer ?
#
loop_
_entity_poly.entity_id
_entity_poly.type
_entity_poly.pdbx_seq_one_letter_code
_entity_poly.pdbx_strand_id
1 'polypeptide(L)'
;MEFYRRALARLEERWAGTGDRGTLFENDQHLYASDLDVFGEGSLFELLCAARTPMGARKLADWLLAPADRAEIERRHQEIADLAPRLDQRERIA
;
A
#
# COMPACT_ATOMS: atom_id res chain seq x y z
N MET A 1 16.80 -2.08 -8.62
CA MET A 1 17.21 -0.68 -8.39
C MET A 1 16.02 0.27 -8.19
N GLU A 2 14.97 0.19 -9.02
CA GLU A 2 13.80 1.07 -8.89
C GLU A 2 13.04 0.93 -7.56
N PHE A 3 12.88 -0.31 -7.07
CA PHE A 3 12.27 -0.59 -5.76
C PHE A 3 12.94 0.17 -4.61
N TYR A 4 14.27 0.06 -4.49
CA TYR A 4 15.04 0.78 -3.46
C TYR A 4 14.99 2.29 -3.63
N ARG A 5 15.00 2.80 -4.87
CA ARG A 5 14.87 4.22 -5.15
C ARG A 5 13.52 4.77 -4.68
N ARG A 6 12.43 4.05 -4.93
CA ARG A 6 11.09 4.42 -4.43
C ARG A 6 11.02 4.34 -2.91
N ALA A 7 11.64 3.34 -2.30
CA ALA A 7 11.71 3.22 -0.85
C ALA A 7 12.45 4.40 -0.19
N LEU A 8 13.59 4.82 -0.74
CA LEU A 8 14.33 6.01 -0.29
C LEU A 8 13.53 7.30 -0.50
N ALA A 9 12.93 7.48 -1.67
CA ALA A 9 12.08 8.64 -1.95
C ALA A 9 10.92 8.76 -0.95
N ARG A 10 10.35 7.64 -0.51
CA ARG A 10 9.33 7.62 0.53
C ARG A 10 9.84 8.04 1.91
N LEU A 11 11.04 7.58 2.30
CA LEU A 11 11.67 8.01 3.56
C LEU A 11 12.02 9.49 3.57
N GLU A 12 12.29 10.06 2.39
CA GLU A 12 12.63 11.47 2.21
C GLU A 12 11.42 12.35 1.85
N GLU A 13 10.20 11.82 1.92
CA GLU A 13 8.96 12.54 1.57
C GLU A 13 8.87 13.02 0.10
N ARG A 14 9.72 12.50 -0.80
CA ARG A 14 9.77 12.82 -2.24
C ARG A 14 9.04 11.79 -3.11
N TRP A 15 7.98 11.19 -2.59
CA TRP A 15 7.30 10.03 -3.21
C TRP A 15 6.08 10.42 -4.06
N ALA A 16 5.41 11.51 -3.74
CA ALA A 16 4.16 11.91 -4.41
C ALA A 16 4.36 12.10 -5.92
N GLY A 17 3.42 11.57 -6.71
CA GLY A 17 3.46 11.61 -8.18
C GLY A 17 4.42 10.61 -8.84
N THR A 18 5.15 9.80 -8.07
CA THR A 18 6.13 8.84 -8.60
C THR A 18 5.66 7.38 -8.55
N GLY A 19 4.51 7.11 -7.94
CA GLY A 19 3.97 5.78 -7.71
C GLY A 19 2.70 5.47 -8.52
N ASP A 20 2.10 4.31 -8.22
CA ASP A 20 0.78 3.98 -8.72
C ASP A 20 -0.25 4.75 -7.89
N ARG A 21 -1.05 5.57 -8.57
CA ARG A 21 -2.08 6.43 -7.98
C ARG A 21 -3.34 5.64 -7.59
N GLY A 22 -3.47 4.39 -8.03
CA GLY A 22 -4.64 3.57 -7.74
C GLY A 22 -5.92 4.08 -8.41
N THR A 23 -5.82 4.87 -9.49
CA THR A 23 -6.96 5.45 -10.20
C THR A 23 -7.97 4.39 -10.68
N LEU A 24 -7.52 3.17 -10.94
CA LEU A 24 -8.37 2.02 -11.29
C LEU A 24 -9.29 1.56 -10.14
N PHE A 25 -9.08 2.07 -8.94
CA PHE A 25 -9.80 1.70 -7.72
C PHE A 25 -10.63 2.86 -7.15
N GLU A 26 -10.55 4.04 -7.76
CA GLU A 26 -11.35 5.21 -7.39
C GLU A 26 -12.84 4.88 -7.43
N ASN A 27 -13.54 5.36 -6.41
CA ASN A 27 -14.98 5.23 -6.29
C ASN A 27 -15.54 6.49 -5.61
N ASP A 28 -16.09 7.38 -6.42
CA ASP A 28 -16.67 8.66 -5.97
C ASP A 28 -17.84 8.49 -4.98
N GLN A 29 -18.44 7.31 -4.91
CA GLN A 29 -19.53 7.00 -3.98
C GLN A 29 -19.04 6.41 -2.66
N HIS A 30 -17.73 6.23 -2.49
CA HIS A 30 -17.18 5.66 -1.27
C HIS A 30 -17.24 6.65 -0.12
N LEU A 31 -17.69 6.21 1.05
CA LEU A 31 -18.04 7.06 2.20
C LEU A 31 -16.93 8.03 2.63
N TYR A 32 -15.66 7.64 2.47
CA TYR A 32 -14.51 8.40 2.96
C TYR A 32 -13.33 8.47 1.97
N ALA A 33 -13.41 7.82 0.80
CA ALA A 33 -12.21 7.63 -0.02
C ALA A 33 -11.68 8.96 -0.57
N SER A 34 -12.60 9.86 -0.96
CA SER A 34 -12.24 11.21 -1.42
C SER A 34 -11.72 12.08 -0.27
N ASP A 35 -12.36 12.04 0.90
CA ASP A 35 -11.99 12.92 2.03
C ASP A 35 -10.62 12.57 2.63
N LEU A 36 -10.21 11.30 2.53
CA LEU A 36 -8.93 10.80 3.05
C LEU A 36 -7.85 10.66 1.96
N ASP A 37 -8.09 11.17 0.76
CA ASP A 37 -7.18 11.04 -0.39
C ASP A 37 -6.67 9.60 -0.54
N VAL A 38 -7.58 8.62 -0.55
CA VAL A 38 -7.21 7.20 -0.58
C VAL A 38 -6.55 6.84 -1.92
N PHE A 39 -7.00 7.45 -3.02
CA PHE A 39 -6.46 7.28 -4.37
C PHE A 39 -6.15 8.64 -5.01
N GLY A 40 -5.40 8.63 -6.11
CA GLY A 40 -4.95 9.84 -6.81
C GLY A 40 -3.46 10.15 -6.59
N GLU A 41 -3.03 11.31 -7.06
CA GLU A 41 -1.66 11.81 -6.84
C GLU A 41 -1.50 12.32 -5.40
N GLY A 42 -0.44 11.91 -4.71
CA GLY A 42 -0.22 12.24 -3.31
C GLY A 42 -1.09 11.44 -2.33
N SER A 43 -1.70 10.34 -2.79
CA SER A 43 -2.66 9.55 -2.03
C SER A 43 -2.03 8.55 -1.05
N LEU A 44 -2.85 8.05 -0.11
CA LEU A 44 -2.47 6.95 0.77
C LEU A 44 -2.10 5.69 -0.02
N PHE A 45 -2.84 5.37 -1.09
CA PHE A 45 -2.51 4.23 -1.94
C PHE A 45 -1.15 4.41 -2.62
N GLU A 46 -0.87 5.60 -3.18
CA GLU A 46 0.42 5.88 -3.82
C GLU A 46 1.61 5.75 -2.85
N LEU A 47 1.43 6.21 -1.61
CA LEU A 47 2.42 6.11 -0.54
C LEU A 47 2.71 4.65 -0.13
N LEU A 48 1.65 3.85 0.01
CA LEU A 48 1.74 2.51 0.61
C LEU A 48 2.00 1.40 -0.41
N CYS A 49 1.55 1.55 -1.66
CA CYS A 49 1.58 0.49 -2.66
C CYS A 49 3.01 0.15 -3.12
N ALA A 50 3.50 -0.99 -2.62
CA ALA A 50 4.73 -1.66 -3.06
C ALA A 50 4.46 -2.99 -3.80
N ALA A 51 3.19 -3.27 -4.12
CA ALA A 51 2.81 -4.50 -4.80
C ALA A 51 3.40 -4.58 -6.22
N ARG A 52 3.75 -5.80 -6.65
CA ARG A 52 4.34 -6.08 -7.97
C ARG A 52 3.38 -6.79 -8.92
N THR A 53 2.16 -7.04 -8.45
CA THR A 53 1.10 -7.71 -9.21
C THR A 53 -0.20 -6.93 -9.10
N PRO A 54 -1.05 -6.94 -10.15
CA PRO A 54 -2.37 -6.32 -10.10
C PRO A 54 -3.24 -6.87 -8.96
N MET A 55 -3.11 -8.17 -8.63
CA MET A 55 -3.81 -8.78 -7.50
C MET A 55 -3.38 -8.20 -6.15
N GLY A 56 -2.07 -7.97 -5.95
CA GLY A 56 -1.57 -7.35 -4.74
C GLY A 56 -2.04 -5.90 -4.60
N ALA A 57 -2.01 -5.14 -5.71
CA ALA A 57 -2.53 -3.77 -5.76
C ALA A 57 -4.02 -3.72 -5.41
N ARG A 58 -4.84 -4.58 -6.02
CA ARG A 58 -6.28 -4.72 -5.70
C ARG A 58 -6.50 -5.05 -4.23
N LYS A 59 -5.75 -6.01 -3.68
CA LYS A 59 -5.87 -6.42 -2.27
C LYS A 59 -5.61 -5.23 -1.31
N LEU A 60 -4.58 -4.43 -1.59
CA LEU A 60 -4.30 -3.23 -0.80
C LEU A 60 -5.43 -2.20 -0.92
N ALA A 61 -5.94 -1.96 -2.13
CA ALA A 61 -7.07 -1.05 -2.34
C ALA A 61 -8.31 -1.49 -1.54
N ASP A 62 -8.65 -2.78 -1.59
CA ASP A 62 -9.77 -3.35 -0.83
C ASP A 62 -9.58 -3.15 0.68
N TRP A 63 -8.35 -3.27 1.20
CA TRP A 63 -8.05 -3.03 2.62
C TRP A 63 -8.16 -1.55 3.02
N LEU A 64 -7.82 -0.62 2.13
CA LEU A 64 -7.97 0.81 2.39
C LEU A 64 -9.45 1.25 2.33
N LEU A 65 -10.27 0.59 1.51
CA LEU A 65 -11.70 0.89 1.37
C LEU A 65 -12.58 0.19 2.40
N ALA A 66 -12.13 -0.94 2.94
CA ALA A 66 -12.88 -1.69 3.94
C ALA A 66 -11.97 -2.07 5.12
N PRO A 67 -12.07 -1.38 6.26
CA PRO A 67 -11.28 -1.73 7.43
C PRO A 67 -11.67 -3.13 7.92
N ALA A 68 -10.66 -3.86 8.37
CA ALA A 68 -10.86 -5.17 8.96
C ALA A 68 -11.33 -5.07 10.42
N ASP A 69 -11.92 -6.14 10.94
CA ASP A 69 -12.20 -6.25 12.37
C ASP A 69 -10.91 -6.38 13.18
N ARG A 70 -11.04 -6.22 14.51
CA ARG A 70 -9.90 -6.25 15.44
C ARG A 70 -9.10 -7.55 15.37
N ALA A 71 -9.77 -8.70 15.28
CA ALA A 71 -9.09 -9.99 15.29
C ALA A 71 -8.26 -10.18 14.01
N GLU A 72 -8.79 -9.74 12.87
CA GLU A 72 -8.07 -9.75 11.61
C GLU A 72 -6.88 -8.78 11.61
N ILE A 73 -7.03 -7.59 12.20
CA ILE A 73 -5.92 -6.64 12.36
C ILE A 73 -4.79 -7.25 13.20
N GLU A 74 -5.12 -7.85 14.34
CA GLU A 74 -4.13 -8.49 15.22
C GLU A 74 -3.38 -9.63 14.51
N ARG A 75 -4.10 -10.47 13.75
CA ARG A 75 -3.50 -11.52 12.93
C ARG A 75 -2.51 -10.95 11.91
N ARG A 76 -2.92 -9.94 11.15
CA ARG A 76 -2.04 -9.30 10.14
C ARG A 76 -0.80 -8.68 10.78
N HIS A 77 -0.94 -8.04 11.94
CA HIS A 77 0.20 -7.48 12.66
C HIS A 77 1.20 -8.56 13.10
N GLN A 78 0.72 -9.71 13.57
CA GLN A 78 1.59 -10.83 13.91
C GLN A 78 2.33 -11.36 12.68
N GLU A 79 1.62 -11.55 11.56
CA GLU A 79 2.23 -11.98 10.30
C GLU A 79 3.28 -10.99 9.78
N ILE A 80 3.03 -9.69 9.91
CA ILE A 80 3.99 -8.63 9.58
C ILE A 80 5.22 -8.73 10.48
N ALA A 81 5.05 -8.90 11.79
CA ALA A 81 6.16 -9.01 12.75
C ALA A 81 7.04 -10.24 12.45
N ASP A 82 6.43 -11.35 12.03
CA ASP A 82 7.12 -12.58 11.65
C ASP A 82 7.87 -12.45 10.32
N LEU A 83 7.33 -11.71 9.36
CA LEU A 83 7.91 -11.53 8.01
C LEU A 83 8.97 -10.42 7.98
N ALA A 84 8.80 -9.36 8.76
CA ALA A 84 9.67 -8.18 8.77
C ALA A 84 11.18 -8.51 8.86
N PRO A 85 11.66 -9.40 9.76
CA PRO A 85 13.10 -9.68 9.88
C PRO A 85 13.64 -10.56 8.74
N ARG A 86 12.80 -11.16 7.89
CA ARG A 86 13.21 -12.14 6.87
C ARG A 86 13.55 -11.47 5.54
N LEU A 87 14.60 -10.64 5.53
CA LEU A 87 15.00 -9.82 4.38
C LEU A 87 15.15 -10.65 3.10
N ASP A 88 15.94 -11.72 3.13
CA ASP A 88 16.18 -12.56 1.95
C ASP A 88 14.91 -13.17 1.37
N GLN A 89 13.93 -13.49 2.23
CA GLN A 89 12.65 -14.02 1.77
C GLN A 89 11.82 -12.94 1.09
N ARG A 90 11.76 -11.75 1.69
CA ARG A 90 11.07 -10.59 1.13
C ARG A 90 11.66 -10.15 -0.20
N GLU A 91 12.99 -10.14 -0.32
CA GLU A 91 13.66 -9.74 -1.57
C GLU A 91 13.52 -10.78 -2.68
N ARG A 92 13.41 -12.07 -2.35
CA ARG A 92 13.17 -13.12 -3.34
C ARG A 92 11.80 -13.00 -4.01
N ILE A 93 10.82 -12.46 -3.29
CA ILE A 93 9.44 -12.31 -3.77
C ILE A 93 9.12 -10.88 -4.27
N ALA A 94 10.08 -9.94 -4.19
CA ALA A 94 9.95 -8.54 -4.61
C ALA A 94 10.43 -8.30 -6.06
#